data_AF-A0A538ALM4-F1
#
_entry.id   AF-A0A538ALM4-F1
#
_cell.length_a   1.000
_cell.length_b   1.000
_cell.length_c   1.000
_cell.angle_alpha   90.00
_cell.angle_beta   90.00
_cell.angle_gamma   90.00
#
_symmetry.space_group_name_H-M   'P 1'
#
loop_
_entity.id
_entity.type
_entity.pdbx_description
1 polymer ?
#
loop_
_entity_poly.entity_id
_entity_poly.type
_entity_poly.pdbx_seq_one_letter_code
_entity_poly.pdbx_strand_id
1 'polypeptide(L)'
;MGFLTNTVNVYYWTGLLLVLFTVFCSVRLRDSRLGRAWVAIREDEIAAAAMGVPLMRTKTWAYATGAFFGGIAGAFFASYKSAVFPDDFSFNISVFILCMVIMGGMGNVWGVILGACFLAYLDREGLANIGAWVNSHLGLNLDVPKYEFGVFGIILLVVMLFRPEGLIPSERRRAEFQVGVSDQPLYDVKD
;
A
#
# COMPACT_ATOMS: atom_id res chain seq x y z
N MET A 1 -24.06 -6.52 -29.05
CA MET A 1 -22.81 -5.87 -28.58
C MET A 1 -23.03 -4.66 -27.65
N GLY A 2 -24.26 -4.21 -27.34
CA GLY A 2 -24.48 -3.07 -26.41
C GLY A 2 -24.65 -3.43 -24.92
N PHE A 3 -25.03 -4.66 -24.58
CA PHE A 3 -25.25 -5.06 -23.18
C PHE A 3 -23.94 -5.32 -22.42
N LEU A 4 -22.91 -5.86 -23.08
CA LEU A 4 -21.61 -6.13 -22.45
C LEU A 4 -20.84 -4.86 -22.09
N THR A 5 -20.90 -3.83 -22.94
CA THR A 5 -20.26 -2.52 -22.67
C THR A 5 -20.92 -1.78 -21.51
N ASN A 6 -22.24 -1.89 -21.35
CA ASN A 6 -22.94 -1.31 -20.20
C ASN A 6 -22.52 -1.97 -18.88
N THR A 7 -22.43 -3.30 -18.83
CA THR A 7 -21.99 -4.01 -17.63
C THR A 7 -20.56 -3.65 -17.24
N VAL A 8 -19.62 -3.66 -18.18
CA VAL A 8 -18.22 -3.27 -17.92
C VAL A 8 -18.11 -1.81 -17.47
N ASN A 9 -18.87 -0.90 -18.09
CA ASN A 9 -18.94 0.48 -17.65
C ASN A 9 -19.48 0.60 -16.21
N VAL A 10 -20.55 -0.10 -15.85
CA VAL A 10 -21.12 -0.05 -14.50
C VAL A 10 -20.09 -0.49 -13.46
N TYR A 11 -19.35 -1.58 -13.69
CA TYR A 11 -18.27 -2.01 -12.79
C TYR A 11 -17.11 -1.00 -12.72
N TYR A 12 -16.75 -0.38 -13.84
CA TYR A 12 -15.72 0.67 -13.86
C TYR A 12 -16.15 1.90 -13.03
N TRP A 13 -17.37 2.42 -13.25
CA TRP A 13 -17.88 3.59 -12.53
C TRP A 13 -18.08 3.31 -11.04
N THR A 14 -18.57 2.13 -10.67
CA THR A 14 -18.71 1.72 -9.27
C THR A 14 -17.36 1.55 -8.58
N GLY A 15 -16.38 0.93 -9.24
CA GLY A 15 -15.01 0.83 -8.73
C GLY A 15 -14.35 2.20 -8.55
N LEU A 16 -14.51 3.09 -9.54
CA LEU A 16 -13.98 4.46 -9.47
C LEU A 16 -14.63 5.26 -8.32
N LEU A 17 -15.95 5.14 -8.15
CA LEU A 17 -16.67 5.75 -7.03
C LEU A 17 -16.14 5.21 -5.70
N LEU A 18 -15.93 3.89 -5.58
CA LEU A 18 -15.34 3.27 -4.38
C LEU A 18 -13.93 3.78 -4.08
N VAL A 19 -13.08 3.92 -5.09
CA VAL A 19 -11.74 4.49 -4.90
C VAL A 19 -11.83 5.94 -4.43
N LEU A 20 -12.66 6.78 -5.08
CA LEU A 20 -12.85 8.17 -4.63
C LEU A 20 -13.42 8.25 -3.22
N PHE A 21 -14.36 7.39 -2.88
CA PHE A 21 -14.96 7.32 -1.55
C PHE A 21 -13.95 6.91 -0.49
N THR A 22 -13.15 5.86 -0.74
CA THR A 22 -12.11 5.39 0.19
C THR A 22 -11.02 6.44 0.38
N VAL A 23 -10.59 7.12 -0.69
CA VAL A 23 -9.63 8.23 -0.62
C VAL A 23 -10.19 9.41 0.18
N PHE A 24 -11.43 9.81 -0.10
CA PHE A 24 -12.10 10.88 0.63
C PHE A 24 -12.22 10.56 2.12
N CYS A 25 -12.68 9.36 2.47
CA CYS A 25 -12.76 8.92 3.85
C CYS A 25 -11.38 8.85 4.50
N SER A 26 -10.36 8.35 3.81
CA SER A 26 -8.99 8.25 4.34
C SER A 26 -8.40 9.62 4.68
N VAL A 27 -8.55 10.61 3.79
CA VAL A 27 -8.10 11.99 4.02
C VAL A 27 -8.86 12.61 5.20
N ARG A 28 -10.19 12.45 5.25
CA ARG A 28 -11.01 12.97 6.37
C ARG A 28 -10.71 12.29 7.70
N LEU A 29 -10.43 10.99 7.70
CA LEU A 29 -10.05 10.22 8.89
C LEU A 29 -8.69 10.70 9.44
N ARG A 30 -7.73 10.97 8.55
CA ARG A 30 -6.41 11.50 8.92
C ARG A 30 -6.51 12.83 9.66
N ASP A 31 -7.37 13.73 9.19
CA ASP A 31 -7.54 15.07 9.78
C ASP A 31 -8.50 15.06 10.99
N SER A 32 -9.13 13.93 11.30
CA SER A 32 -10.04 13.76 12.43
C SER A 32 -9.30 13.61 13.77
N ARG A 33 -10.04 13.70 14.88
CA ARG A 33 -9.54 13.43 16.23
C ARG A 33 -8.96 12.02 16.37
N LEU A 34 -9.58 11.04 15.71
CA LEU A 34 -9.11 9.65 15.69
C LEU A 34 -7.77 9.53 14.96
N GLY A 35 -7.62 10.18 13.80
CA GLY A 35 -6.36 10.20 13.06
C GLY A 35 -5.21 10.80 13.88
N ARG A 36 -5.46 11.91 14.58
CA ARG A 36 -4.45 12.50 15.48
C ARG A 36 -4.11 11.60 16.67
N ALA A 37 -5.09 10.89 17.23
CA ALA A 37 -4.85 9.94 18.31
C ALA A 37 -4.01 8.74 17.84
N TRP A 38 -4.20 8.25 16.62
CA TRP A 38 -3.36 7.20 16.03
C TRP A 38 -1.92 7.64 15.82
N VAL A 39 -1.71 8.89 15.39
CA VAL A 39 -0.36 9.46 15.27
C VAL A 39 0.32 9.51 16.63
N ALA A 40 -0.36 10.02 17.66
CA ALA A 40 0.24 10.12 19.00
C ALA A 40 0.64 8.74 19.56
N ILE A 41 -0.19 7.71 19.38
CA ILE A 41 0.13 6.35 19.84
C ILE A 41 1.28 5.74 19.02
N ARG A 42 1.44 6.11 17.75
CA ARG A 42 2.55 5.65 16.91
C ARG A 42 3.90 6.25 17.36
N GLU A 43 3.89 7.49 17.84
CA GLU A 43 5.12 8.19 18.30
C GLU A 43 5.58 7.68 19.67
N ASP A 44 4.70 7.68 20.67
CA ASP A 44 4.98 7.11 21.99
C ASP A 44 3.66 6.68 22.67
N GLU A 45 3.50 5.37 22.83
CA GLU A 45 2.33 4.78 23.47
C GLU A 45 2.21 5.16 24.95
N ILE A 46 3.34 5.27 25.67
CA ILE A 46 3.39 5.59 27.10
C ILE A 46 3.00 7.06 27.30
N ALA A 47 3.57 7.96 26.50
CA ALA A 47 3.22 9.37 26.54
C ALA A 47 1.74 9.61 26.16
N ALA A 48 1.24 8.93 25.13
CA ALA A 48 -0.16 9.03 24.72
C ALA A 48 -1.12 8.58 25.85
N ALA A 49 -0.76 7.53 26.60
CA ALA A 49 -1.53 7.07 27.75
C ALA A 49 -1.55 8.10 28.88
N ALA A 50 -0.41 8.72 29.18
CA ALA A 50 -0.29 9.78 30.19
C ALA A 50 -1.12 11.03 29.83
N MET A 51 -1.28 11.32 28.54
CA MET A 51 -2.11 12.40 28.01
C MET A 51 -3.62 12.07 27.96
N GLY A 52 -4.04 10.90 28.47
CA GLY A 52 -5.44 10.50 28.58
C GLY A 52 -6.04 9.89 27.31
N VAL A 53 -5.23 9.48 26.33
CA VAL A 53 -5.73 8.79 25.12
C VAL A 53 -6.06 7.33 25.45
N PRO A 54 -7.30 6.84 25.19
CA PRO A 54 -7.66 5.47 25.45
C PRO A 54 -7.01 4.52 24.43
N LEU A 55 -5.88 3.92 24.78
CA LEU A 55 -5.06 3.07 23.91
C LEU A 55 -5.86 1.93 23.27
N MET A 56 -6.58 1.14 24.09
CA MET A 56 -7.32 -0.03 23.63
C MET A 56 -8.39 0.32 22.59
N ARG A 57 -9.22 1.34 22.88
CA ARG A 57 -10.27 1.79 21.93
C ARG A 57 -9.64 2.31 20.65
N THR A 58 -8.57 3.07 20.76
CA THR A 58 -7.94 3.71 19.60
C THR A 58 -7.30 2.66 18.68
N LYS A 59 -6.65 1.62 19.23
CA LYS A 59 -6.12 0.48 18.46
C LYS A 59 -7.24 -0.35 17.81
N THR A 60 -8.35 -0.62 18.50
CA THR A 60 -9.46 -1.38 17.91
C THR A 60 -10.16 -0.60 16.80
N TRP A 61 -10.28 0.72 16.90
CA TRP A 61 -10.78 1.57 15.81
C TRP A 61 -9.85 1.55 14.58
N ALA A 62 -8.53 1.52 14.77
CA ALA A 62 -7.59 1.39 13.65
C ALA A 62 -7.82 0.07 12.89
N TYR A 63 -7.96 -1.04 13.63
CA TYR A 63 -8.25 -2.34 13.04
C TYR A 63 -9.63 -2.37 12.35
N ALA A 64 -10.67 -1.88 13.02
CA ALA A 64 -12.04 -1.87 12.48
C ALA A 64 -12.16 -1.05 11.19
N THR A 65 -11.49 0.10 11.11
CA THR A 65 -11.51 0.94 9.90
C THR A 65 -10.78 0.29 8.73
N GLY A 66 -9.64 -0.38 8.99
CA GLY A 66 -8.96 -1.19 7.97
C GLY A 66 -9.82 -2.36 7.47
N ALA A 67 -10.43 -3.10 8.39
CA ALA A 67 -11.32 -4.22 8.06
C ALA A 67 -12.55 -3.77 7.26
N PHE A 68 -13.12 -2.61 7.58
CA PHE A 68 -14.24 -2.03 6.84
C PHE A 68 -13.88 -1.76 5.37
N PHE A 69 -12.78 -1.07 5.10
CA PHE A 69 -12.35 -0.78 3.73
C PHE A 69 -11.91 -2.05 2.99
N GLY A 70 -11.24 -2.98 3.66
CA GLY A 70 -10.88 -4.28 3.10
C GLY A 70 -12.10 -5.13 2.73
N GLY A 71 -13.13 -5.13 3.57
CA GLY A 71 -14.38 -5.84 3.32
C GLY A 71 -15.14 -5.28 2.10
N ILE A 72 -15.20 -3.95 1.98
CA ILE A 72 -15.80 -3.30 0.81
C ILE A 72 -15.04 -3.65 -0.48
N ALA A 73 -13.70 -3.60 -0.44
CA ALA A 73 -12.88 -3.97 -1.59
C ALA A 73 -13.06 -5.44 -1.98
N GLY A 74 -13.13 -6.35 -0.99
CA GLY A 74 -13.38 -7.78 -1.22
C GLY A 74 -14.76 -8.08 -1.80
N ALA A 75 -15.82 -7.42 -1.29
CA ALA A 75 -17.17 -7.56 -1.82
C ALA A 75 -17.27 -7.08 -3.28
N PHE A 76 -16.59 -5.98 -3.62
CA PHE A 76 -16.47 -5.50 -4.99
C PHE A 76 -15.72 -6.50 -5.88
N PHE A 77 -14.58 -7.04 -5.41
CA PHE A 77 -13.79 -8.03 -6.14
C PHE A 77 -14.59 -9.30 -6.45
N ALA A 78 -15.32 -9.84 -5.45
CA ALA A 78 -16.18 -11.01 -5.63
C ALA A 78 -17.31 -10.75 -6.66
N SER A 79 -17.90 -9.55 -6.60
CA SER A 79 -18.94 -9.14 -7.54
C SER A 79 -18.44 -8.96 -8.98
N TYR A 80 -17.17 -8.57 -9.15
CA TYR A 80 -16.53 -8.43 -10.45
C TYR A 80 -16.13 -9.78 -11.06
N LYS A 81 -15.51 -10.68 -10.27
CA LYS A 81 -15.09 -12.00 -10.77
C LYS A 81 -16.24 -12.99 -10.95
N SER A 82 -17.44 -12.71 -10.42
CA SER A 82 -18.66 -13.57 -10.47
C SER A 82 -18.56 -14.93 -9.78
N ALA A 83 -17.36 -15.50 -9.68
CA ALA A 83 -17.02 -16.67 -8.89
C ALA A 83 -15.69 -16.43 -8.18
N VAL A 84 -15.55 -16.99 -6.98
CA VAL A 84 -14.41 -16.79 -6.11
C VAL A 84 -13.84 -18.15 -5.76
N PHE A 85 -12.58 -18.39 -6.13
CA PHE A 85 -11.89 -19.65 -5.84
C PHE A 85 -10.85 -19.45 -4.72
N PRO A 86 -10.53 -20.48 -3.93
CA PRO A 86 -9.48 -20.38 -2.91
C PRO A 86 -8.11 -19.98 -3.47
N ASP A 87 -7.86 -20.30 -4.74
CA ASP A 87 -6.61 -19.98 -5.44
C ASP A 87 -6.41 -18.46 -5.67
N ASP A 88 -7.51 -17.70 -5.77
CA ASP A 88 -7.47 -16.23 -5.89
C ASP A 88 -6.94 -15.54 -4.62
N PHE A 89 -6.98 -16.22 -3.47
CA PHE A 89 -6.52 -15.71 -2.17
C PHE A 89 -5.27 -16.41 -1.65
N SER A 90 -4.39 -16.81 -2.56
CA SER A 90 -3.08 -17.34 -2.19
C SER A 90 -2.22 -16.29 -1.48
N PHE A 91 -1.27 -16.73 -0.64
CA PHE A 91 -0.34 -15.86 0.09
C PHE A 91 0.35 -14.81 -0.81
N ASN A 92 0.59 -15.20 -2.05
CA ASN A 92 1.19 -14.38 -3.08
C ASN A 92 0.47 -13.04 -3.33
N ILE A 93 -0.88 -13.03 -3.32
CA ILE A 93 -1.65 -11.79 -3.55
C ILE A 93 -1.47 -10.81 -2.38
N SER A 94 -1.37 -11.33 -1.15
CA SER A 94 -1.15 -10.52 0.06
C SER A 94 0.21 -9.82 0.02
N VAL A 95 1.24 -10.54 -0.43
CA VAL A 95 2.57 -9.96 -0.65
C VAL A 95 2.51 -8.91 -1.76
N PHE A 96 1.81 -9.19 -2.86
CA PHE A 96 1.67 -8.23 -3.96
C PHE A 96 0.97 -6.93 -3.53
N ILE A 97 -0.11 -7.02 -2.75
CA ILE A 97 -0.79 -5.85 -2.16
C ILE A 97 0.16 -5.10 -1.22
N LEU A 98 0.94 -5.81 -0.40
CA LEU A 98 1.95 -5.21 0.46
C LEU A 98 3.02 -4.46 -0.37
N CYS A 99 3.47 -5.02 -1.49
CA CYS A 99 4.39 -4.37 -2.42
C CYS A 99 3.83 -3.05 -2.92
N MET A 100 2.55 -3.00 -3.32
CA MET A 100 1.89 -1.77 -3.78
C MET A 100 1.91 -0.68 -2.71
N VAL A 101 1.59 -1.04 -1.46
CA VAL A 101 1.56 -0.11 -0.34
C VAL A 101 2.95 0.39 0.03
N ILE A 102 3.94 -0.52 0.09
CA ILE A 102 5.33 -0.16 0.42
C ILE A 102 5.94 0.72 -0.68
N MET A 103 5.74 0.37 -1.94
CA MET A 103 6.25 1.14 -3.07
C MET A 103 5.66 2.56 -3.08
N GLY A 104 4.38 2.69 -2.77
CA GLY A 104 3.74 3.99 -2.66
C GLY A 104 4.18 4.81 -1.45
N GLY A 105 4.55 4.15 -0.34
CA GLY A 105 5.03 4.77 0.89
C GLY A 105 4.00 4.75 2.02
N MET A 106 4.41 4.21 3.19
CA MET A 106 3.55 4.13 4.38
C MET A 106 3.18 5.53 4.90
N GLY A 107 1.89 5.84 4.95
CA GLY A 107 1.36 7.09 5.49
C GLY A 107 1.02 8.20 4.49
N ASN A 108 1.21 7.97 3.18
CA ASN A 108 0.78 8.90 2.14
C ASN A 108 -0.22 8.25 1.16
N VAL A 109 -1.48 8.68 1.20
CA VAL A 109 -2.56 8.14 0.35
C VAL A 109 -2.24 8.30 -1.13
N TRP A 110 -1.70 9.45 -1.55
CA TRP A 110 -1.34 9.71 -2.95
C TRP A 110 -0.19 8.83 -3.43
N GLY A 111 0.79 8.60 -2.56
CA GLY A 111 1.90 7.70 -2.84
C GLY A 111 1.41 6.27 -3.06
N VAL A 112 0.56 5.76 -2.18
CA VAL A 112 -0.05 4.41 -2.29
C VAL A 112 -0.84 4.25 -3.60
N ILE A 113 -1.62 5.26 -4.01
CA ILE A 113 -2.35 5.20 -5.29
C ILE A 113 -1.39 5.10 -6.47
N LEU A 114 -0.33 5.92 -6.50
CA LEU A 114 0.66 5.86 -7.57
C LEU A 114 1.45 4.56 -7.57
N GLY A 115 1.82 4.05 -6.39
CA GLY A 115 2.47 2.74 -6.25
C GLY A 115 1.59 1.60 -6.76
N ALA A 116 0.31 1.61 -6.41
CA ALA A 116 -0.66 0.64 -6.91
C ALA A 116 -0.86 0.73 -8.43
N CYS A 117 -1.02 1.95 -8.98
CA CYS A 117 -1.13 2.14 -10.42
C CYS A 117 0.14 1.69 -11.17
N PHE A 118 1.32 2.01 -10.63
CA PHE A 118 2.60 1.65 -11.24
C PHE A 118 2.80 0.12 -11.24
N LEU A 119 2.60 -0.54 -10.09
CA LEU A 119 2.70 -1.99 -10.01
C LEU A 119 1.63 -2.71 -10.83
N ALA A 120 0.39 -2.22 -10.86
CA ALA A 120 -0.67 -2.80 -11.70
C ALA A 120 -0.39 -2.65 -13.20
N TYR A 121 0.20 -1.52 -13.63
CA TYR A 121 0.66 -1.34 -15.00
C TYR A 121 1.86 -2.25 -15.31
N LEU A 122 2.80 -2.35 -14.38
CA LEU A 122 3.98 -3.19 -14.51
C LEU A 122 3.61 -4.67 -14.59
N ASP A 123 2.60 -5.10 -13.83
CA ASP A 123 2.02 -6.43 -13.89
C ASP A 123 1.39 -6.73 -15.27
N ARG A 124 0.46 -5.87 -15.70
CA ARG A 124 -0.35 -6.12 -16.89
C ARG A 124 0.41 -6.00 -18.21
N GLU A 125 1.28 -5.00 -18.32
CA GLU A 125 1.98 -4.67 -19.57
C GLU A 125 3.50 -4.68 -19.39
N GLY A 126 3.99 -4.28 -18.22
CA GLY A 126 5.43 -4.19 -17.95
C GLY A 126 6.13 -5.55 -18.00
N LEU A 127 5.59 -6.60 -17.39
CA LEU A 127 6.22 -7.90 -17.31
C LEU A 127 6.28 -8.60 -18.66
N ALA A 128 5.21 -8.50 -19.46
CA ALA A 128 5.17 -9.03 -20.81
C ALA A 128 6.22 -8.35 -21.72
N ASN A 129 6.34 -7.02 -21.62
CA ASN A 129 7.29 -6.25 -22.42
C ASN A 129 8.75 -6.44 -21.96
N ILE A 130 8.99 -6.49 -20.64
CA ILE A 130 10.32 -6.76 -20.07
C ILE A 130 10.74 -8.19 -20.43
N GLY A 131 9.83 -9.16 -20.36
CA GLY A 131 10.10 -10.54 -20.75
C GLY A 131 10.43 -10.68 -22.22
N ALA A 132 9.71 -9.99 -23.10
CA ALA A 132 10.01 -9.96 -24.53
C ALA A 132 11.37 -9.28 -24.83
N TRP A 133 11.67 -8.17 -24.14
CA TRP A 133 12.94 -7.45 -24.31
C TRP A 133 14.13 -8.28 -23.82
N VAL A 134 14.05 -8.90 -22.64
CA VAL A 134 15.08 -9.78 -22.08
C VAL A 134 15.30 -11.01 -22.96
N ASN A 135 14.22 -11.63 -23.45
CA ASN A 135 14.30 -12.78 -24.36
C ASN A 135 14.98 -12.39 -25.69
N SER A 136 14.69 -11.20 -26.23
CA SER A 136 15.33 -10.69 -27.46
C SER A 136 16.82 -10.37 -27.32
N HIS A 137 17.28 -9.92 -26.15
CA HIS A 137 18.68 -9.53 -25.92
C HIS A 137 19.56 -10.65 -25.35
N LEU A 138 18.98 -11.60 -24.61
CA LEU A 138 19.72 -12.69 -23.95
C LEU A 138 19.41 -14.08 -24.51
N GLY A 139 18.49 -14.22 -25.47
CA GLY A 139 18.18 -15.48 -26.16
C GLY A 139 17.59 -16.59 -25.27
N LEU A 140 17.14 -16.24 -24.07
CA LEU A 140 16.56 -17.17 -23.10
C LEU A 140 15.05 -17.18 -23.24
N ASN A 141 14.48 -18.33 -23.62
CA ASN A 141 13.03 -18.61 -23.61
C ASN A 141 12.47 -18.68 -22.18
N LEU A 142 12.51 -17.56 -21.46
CA LEU A 142 11.91 -17.44 -20.14
C LEU A 142 10.47 -16.98 -20.28
N ASP A 143 9.57 -17.85 -19.83
CA ASP A 143 8.16 -17.53 -19.65
C ASP A 143 8.02 -16.65 -18.40
N VAL A 144 8.25 -15.34 -18.59
CA VAL A 144 8.25 -14.33 -17.53
C VAL A 144 6.96 -14.28 -16.69
N PRO A 145 5.75 -14.57 -17.21
CA PRO A 145 4.55 -14.67 -16.38
C PRO A 145 4.65 -15.74 -15.27
N LYS A 146 5.47 -16.77 -15.46
CA LYS A 146 5.64 -17.86 -14.48
C LYS A 146 6.52 -17.47 -13.29
N TYR A 147 7.35 -16.43 -13.43
CA TYR A 147 8.29 -15.93 -12.41
C TYR A 147 7.92 -14.54 -11.88
N GLU A 148 6.71 -14.08 -12.16
CA GLU A 148 6.21 -12.75 -11.82
C GLU A 148 6.43 -12.37 -10.35
N PHE A 149 6.18 -13.29 -9.43
CA PHE A 149 6.42 -13.09 -7.99
C PHE A 149 7.89 -12.83 -7.63
N GLY A 150 8.83 -13.51 -8.30
CA GLY A 150 10.26 -13.28 -8.11
C GLY A 150 10.67 -11.88 -8.59
N VAL A 151 10.10 -11.45 -9.72
CA VAL A 151 10.34 -10.11 -10.27
C VAL A 151 9.77 -9.03 -9.34
N PHE A 152 8.56 -9.19 -8.81
CA PHE A 152 8.00 -8.25 -7.83
C PHE A 152 8.81 -8.20 -6.54
N GLY A 153 9.33 -9.33 -6.05
CA GLY A 153 10.21 -9.37 -4.89
C GLY A 153 11.51 -8.59 -5.11
N ILE A 154 12.14 -8.75 -6.29
CA ILE A 154 13.33 -7.99 -6.68
C ILE A 154 13.00 -6.50 -6.79
N ILE A 155 11.89 -6.14 -7.41
CA ILE A 155 11.42 -4.75 -7.53
C ILE A 155 11.22 -4.14 -6.14
N LEU A 156 10.59 -4.86 -5.22
CA LEU A 156 10.43 -4.42 -3.83
C LEU A 156 11.79 -4.19 -3.16
N LEU A 157 12.73 -5.11 -3.31
CA LEU A 157 14.09 -4.99 -2.76
C LEU A 157 14.81 -3.75 -3.32
N VAL A 158 14.74 -3.54 -4.64
CA VAL A 158 15.33 -2.37 -5.31
C VAL A 158 14.69 -1.09 -4.81
N VAL A 159 13.36 -1.03 -4.67
CA VAL A 159 12.68 0.15 -4.13
C VAL A 159 13.08 0.41 -2.68
N MET A 160 13.16 -0.63 -1.83
CA MET A 160 13.64 -0.49 -0.46
C MET A 160 15.10 0.00 -0.41
N LEU A 161 15.94 -0.44 -1.34
CA LEU A 161 17.34 -0.06 -1.42
C LEU A 161 17.51 1.41 -1.85
N PHE A 162 16.80 1.86 -2.88
CA PHE A 162 16.97 3.20 -3.45
C PHE A 162 16.14 4.28 -2.74
N ARG A 163 14.95 3.95 -2.22
CA ARG A 163 14.02 4.89 -1.57
C ARG A 163 13.18 4.17 -0.50
N PRO A 164 13.73 3.93 0.72
CA PRO A 164 13.01 3.25 1.81
C PRO A 164 11.75 3.99 2.30
N GLU A 165 11.57 5.24 1.87
CA GLU A 165 10.40 6.07 2.18
C GLU A 165 9.23 5.94 1.18
N GLY A 166 9.42 5.27 0.03
CA GLY A 166 8.44 5.14 -1.06
C GLY A 166 8.58 6.19 -2.18
N LEU A 167 7.73 6.11 -3.22
CA LEU A 167 7.74 7.02 -4.38
C LEU A 167 7.38 8.48 -4.03
N ILE A 168 6.44 8.68 -3.10
CA ILE A 168 6.14 10.01 -2.55
C ILE A 168 6.19 9.95 -1.02
N PRO A 169 7.34 10.31 -0.42
CA PRO A 169 7.50 10.25 1.03
C PRO A 169 6.53 11.19 1.73
N SER A 170 5.98 10.75 2.86
CA SER A 170 5.28 11.64 3.76
C SER A 170 6.31 12.52 4.50
N GLU A 171 6.06 13.84 4.56
CA GLU A 171 6.93 14.83 5.22
C GLU A 171 7.39 14.40 6.62
N ARG A 172 6.56 13.62 7.34
CA ARG A 172 6.86 13.12 8.69
C ARG A 172 7.85 11.94 8.72
N ARG A 173 7.83 11.03 7.74
CA ARG A 173 8.77 9.89 7.71
C ARG A 173 10.18 10.37 7.34
N ARG A 174 10.26 11.39 6.48
CA ARG A 174 11.49 12.11 6.19
C ARG A 174 12.08 12.81 7.42
N ALA A 175 11.23 13.30 8.32
CA ALA A 175 11.66 13.87 9.60
C ALA A 175 12.18 12.79 10.57
N GLU A 176 11.54 11.62 10.67
CA GLU A 176 11.99 10.50 11.53
C GLU A 176 13.40 10.01 11.15
N PHE A 177 13.73 9.89 9.85
CA PHE A 177 15.07 9.49 9.40
C PHE A 177 16.15 10.58 9.60
N GLN A 178 15.78 11.86 9.65
CA GLN A 178 16.72 12.95 9.94
C GLN A 178 17.00 13.12 11.43
N VAL A 179 16.02 12.88 12.31
CA VAL A 179 16.19 12.98 13.77
C VAL A 179 17.12 11.88 14.29
N GLY A 180 17.06 10.66 13.74
CA GLY A 180 17.94 9.55 14.14
C GLY A 180 19.44 9.74 13.89
N VAL A 181 19.86 10.77 13.13
CA VAL A 181 21.28 11.12 12.91
C VAL A 181 21.79 12.13 13.96
N SER A 182 20.88 12.78 14.70
CA SER A 182 21.20 13.91 15.61
C SER A 182 21.33 13.52 17.08
N ASP A 183 20.86 12.34 17.48
CA ASP A 183 20.99 11.84 18.86
C ASP A 183 22.38 11.25 19.09
N GLN A 184 23.40 12.13 19.15
CA GLN A 184 24.53 11.85 20.02
C GLN A 184 24.02 11.96 21.47
N PRO A 185 24.21 10.94 22.32
CA PRO A 185 23.82 11.06 23.72
C PRO A 185 24.61 12.22 24.34
N LEU A 186 23.90 13.27 24.79
CA LEU A 186 24.46 14.41 25.52
C LEU A 186 24.86 14.04 26.96
N TYR A 187 25.36 12.81 27.14
CA TYR A 187 25.91 12.32 28.40
C TYR A 187 27.38 11.92 28.18
N ASP A 188 28.14 12.81 27.55
CA ASP A 188 29.58 12.87 27.75
C ASP A 188 29.83 13.72 28.99
N VAL A 189 29.61 13.11 30.17
CA VAL A 189 30.10 13.66 31.43
C VAL A 189 31.61 13.48 31.39
N LYS A 190 32.29 14.56 31.02
CA LYS A 190 33.73 14.69 31.19
C LYS A 190 34.05 14.49 32.67
N ASP A 191 34.70 13.37 32.97
CA ASP A 191 35.52 13.20 34.18
C ASP A 191 36.62 14.27 34.25
#